data_AF-A0A7I7QPT2-F1
#
_entry.id   AF-A0A7I7QPT2-F1
#
_cell.length_a   1.000
_cell.length_b   1.000
_cell.length_c   1.000
_cell.angle_alpha   90.00
_cell.angle_beta   90.00
_cell.angle_gamma   90.00
#
_symmetry.space_group_name_H-M   'P 1'
#
loop_
_entity.id
_entity.type
_entity.pdbx_description
1 polymer ?
#
loop_
_entity_poly.entity_id
_entity_poly.type
_entity_poly.pdbx_seq_one_letter_code
_entity_poly.pdbx_strand_id
1 'polypeptide(L)'
;MTEVTDTEVTEAPEPTEAPEVTETVAAETTEATETEATEEPAPREPIYIDRPIQTVGRRKEAVVRVRLVPGTGQFHLDGRSLEAYFPNKVHQQLIKAPLVLVDRVESVDIFAHLDGGGPSGQAGALRLAIARALIIVQPEDRPALKKAGFLTRDPRAIERKKYGLKKARKAPQYSKR
;
A
#
# COMPACT_ATOMS: atom_id res chain seq x y z
N MET A 1 29.47 55.28 16.87
CA MET A 1 29.31 56.74 16.88
C MET A 1 30.07 57.30 15.70
N THR A 2 29.40 57.41 14.55
CA THR A 2 29.30 58.58 13.65
C THR A 2 28.59 58.14 12.37
N GLU A 3 27.55 58.89 12.05
CA GLU A 3 26.50 58.73 11.04
C GLU A 3 27.00 59.15 9.64
N VAL A 4 26.58 58.44 8.58
CA VAL A 4 25.51 58.77 7.58
C VAL A 4 25.95 59.79 6.51
N THR A 5 25.87 59.39 5.22
CA THR A 5 24.97 60.02 4.22
C THR A 5 24.85 59.17 2.96
N ASP A 6 23.60 59.08 2.51
CA ASP A 6 23.02 58.38 1.37
C ASP A 6 23.40 58.90 -0.02
N THR A 7 23.23 58.07 -1.05
CA THR A 7 22.71 58.51 -2.34
C THR A 7 21.96 57.37 -3.03
N GLU A 8 20.64 57.51 -3.13
CA GLU A 8 19.75 56.77 -4.03
C GLU A 8 19.90 57.27 -5.47
N VAL A 9 19.81 56.39 -6.46
CA VAL A 9 19.23 56.72 -7.77
C VAL A 9 18.39 55.54 -8.26
N THR A 10 17.09 55.78 -8.26
CA THR A 10 16.01 55.03 -8.90
C THR A 10 15.95 55.37 -10.38
N GLU A 11 15.82 54.40 -11.29
CA GLU A 11 15.15 54.65 -12.58
C GLU A 11 14.59 53.37 -13.24
N ALA A 12 13.27 53.33 -13.32
CA ALA A 12 12.44 52.79 -14.39
C ALA A 12 11.37 53.90 -14.67
N PRO A 13 10.58 53.95 -15.76
CA PRO A 13 10.23 52.90 -16.75
C PRO A 13 10.11 53.44 -18.23
N GLU A 14 9.93 52.63 -19.27
CA GLU A 14 8.67 52.31 -20.01
C GLU A 14 9.02 51.98 -21.52
N PRO A 15 8.09 51.83 -22.50
CA PRO A 15 7.76 50.57 -23.19
C PRO A 15 7.96 50.68 -24.72
N THR A 16 7.61 49.66 -25.53
CA THR A 16 7.15 49.72 -26.96
C THR A 16 7.05 48.26 -27.44
N GLU A 17 5.87 47.63 -27.44
CA GLU A 17 4.84 47.61 -28.50
C GLU A 17 4.99 46.38 -29.41
N ALA A 18 3.96 45.52 -29.36
CA ALA A 18 3.74 44.43 -30.31
C ALA A 18 3.28 44.99 -31.66
N PRO A 19 3.20 44.16 -32.71
CA PRO A 19 1.84 43.81 -33.10
C PRO A 19 1.61 42.34 -33.46
N GLU A 20 0.33 41.99 -33.30
CA GLU A 20 -0.37 40.76 -33.64
C GLU A 20 -0.25 40.31 -35.10
N VAL A 21 -0.38 38.99 -35.30
CA VAL A 21 -1.34 38.48 -36.30
C VAL A 21 -2.24 37.46 -35.62
N THR A 22 -3.52 37.78 -35.61
CA THR A 22 -4.70 37.04 -35.18
C THR A 22 -5.31 36.27 -36.36
N GLU A 23 -5.89 35.10 -36.06
CA GLU A 23 -7.22 34.59 -36.48
C GLU A 23 -7.24 33.07 -36.25
N THR A 24 -7.80 32.54 -35.15
CA THR A 24 -9.23 32.26 -34.88
C THR A 24 -9.93 31.35 -35.88
N VAL A 25 -10.28 30.14 -35.44
CA VAL A 25 -11.60 29.52 -35.71
C VAL A 25 -12.13 28.96 -34.38
N ALA A 26 -13.18 29.62 -33.89
CA ALA A 26 -14.14 29.22 -32.86
C ALA A 26 -15.00 28.04 -33.35
N ALA A 27 -15.84 27.31 -32.61
CA ALA A 27 -16.15 27.06 -31.22
C ALA A 27 -17.22 25.93 -31.29
N GLU A 28 -17.29 25.03 -30.32
CA GLU A 28 -18.60 24.61 -29.80
C GLU A 28 -18.45 23.99 -28.41
N THR A 29 -19.18 24.61 -27.50
CA THR A 29 -19.49 24.21 -26.13
C THR A 29 -20.37 22.97 -26.17
N THR A 30 -20.01 21.95 -25.37
CA THR A 30 -20.99 21.03 -24.80
C THR A 30 -20.96 21.15 -23.28
N GLU A 31 -22.17 21.34 -22.76
CA GLU A 31 -22.52 21.52 -21.36
C GLU A 31 -22.12 20.35 -20.47
N ALA A 32 -21.78 20.74 -19.23
CA ALA A 32 -22.09 20.09 -17.96
C ALA A 32 -22.66 18.67 -17.97
N THR A 33 -21.94 17.75 -17.31
CA THR A 33 -22.36 16.62 -16.43
C THR A 33 -21.06 15.81 -16.25
N GLU A 34 -20.39 15.71 -15.11
CA GLU A 34 -20.82 15.37 -13.77
C GLU A 34 -19.86 16.03 -12.77
N THR A 35 -20.42 16.71 -11.79
CA THR A 35 -19.74 16.95 -10.52
C THR A 35 -19.55 15.57 -9.89
N GLU A 36 -18.36 14.96 -10.02
CA GLU A 36 -17.98 13.92 -9.07
C GLU A 36 -17.79 14.63 -7.74
N ALA A 37 -18.84 14.51 -6.92
CA ALA A 37 -18.81 14.83 -5.52
C ALA A 37 -17.54 14.23 -4.92
N THR A 38 -16.68 15.09 -4.39
CA THR A 38 -15.87 14.71 -3.25
C THR A 38 -16.87 14.40 -2.14
N GLU A 39 -17.38 13.17 -2.12
CA GLU A 39 -17.98 12.62 -0.91
C GLU A 39 -16.87 12.65 0.13
N GLU A 40 -16.93 13.66 1.01
CA GLU A 40 -16.29 13.54 2.32
C GLU A 40 -16.73 12.18 2.88
N PRO A 41 -15.79 11.27 3.18
CA PRO A 41 -16.17 9.98 3.71
C PRO A 41 -16.92 10.25 5.02
N ALA A 42 -18.21 9.91 5.04
CA ALA A 42 -19.01 9.92 6.24
C ALA A 42 -18.19 9.29 7.38
N PRO A 43 -18.21 9.86 8.59
CA PRO A 43 -17.42 9.35 9.71
C PRO A 43 -17.76 7.87 9.90
N ARG A 44 -16.82 7.01 9.49
CA ARG A 44 -17.03 5.56 9.51
C ARG A 44 -17.32 5.17 10.95
N GLU A 45 -18.44 4.48 11.15
CA GLU A 45 -18.92 4.11 12.47
C GLU A 45 -17.81 3.40 13.27
N PRO A 46 -17.68 3.73 14.58
CA PRO A 46 -16.70 3.07 15.42
C PRO A 46 -16.99 1.57 15.45
N ILE A 47 -15.99 0.78 15.09
CA ILE A 47 -16.13 -0.67 15.05
C ILE A 47 -16.17 -1.18 16.50
N TYR A 48 -17.34 -1.63 16.95
CA TYR A 48 -17.47 -2.37 18.20
C TYR A 48 -17.16 -3.84 17.97
N ILE A 49 -15.93 -4.24 18.28
CA ILE A 49 -15.54 -5.65 18.25
C ILE A 49 -15.59 -6.21 19.67
N ASP A 50 -16.56 -7.09 19.96
CA ASP A 50 -16.73 -7.73 21.26
C ASP A 50 -15.58 -8.71 21.60
N ARG A 51 -14.90 -9.25 20.59
CA ARG A 51 -13.76 -10.18 20.74
C ARG A 51 -12.69 -9.92 19.69
N PRO A 52 -11.38 -10.06 20.02
CA PRO A 52 -10.32 -9.87 19.04
C PRO A 52 -10.48 -10.83 17.86
N ILE A 53 -10.49 -10.30 16.65
CA ILE A 53 -10.67 -11.10 15.43
C ILE A 53 -9.37 -11.85 15.17
N GLN A 54 -9.46 -13.18 15.08
CA GLN A 54 -8.32 -14.05 14.84
C GLN A 54 -8.33 -14.55 13.40
N THR A 55 -7.26 -14.27 12.66
CA THR A 55 -7.09 -14.75 11.29
C THR A 55 -5.72 -15.36 11.06
N VAL A 56 -5.64 -16.14 9.98
CA VAL A 56 -4.41 -16.81 9.56
C VAL A 56 -4.12 -16.45 8.11
N GLY A 57 -2.88 -16.08 7.83
CA GLY A 57 -2.34 -15.89 6.49
C GLY A 57 -1.21 -16.88 6.23
N ARG A 58 -1.14 -17.41 5.01
CA ARG A 58 -0.09 -18.34 4.61
C ARG A 58 0.43 -17.99 3.23
N ARG A 59 1.75 -17.95 3.07
CA ARG A 59 2.41 -17.74 1.78
C ARG A 59 3.72 -18.50 1.74
N LYS A 60 3.93 -19.27 0.67
CA LYS A 60 5.03 -20.24 0.60
C LYS A 60 5.01 -21.13 1.87
N GLU A 61 6.10 -21.16 2.62
CA GLU A 61 6.24 -21.89 3.88
C GLU A 61 5.88 -21.03 5.11
N ALA A 62 5.68 -19.72 4.95
CA ALA A 62 5.38 -18.83 6.07
C ALA A 62 3.91 -18.95 6.51
N VAL A 63 3.71 -19.03 7.82
CA VAL A 63 2.40 -19.01 8.49
C VAL A 63 2.39 -17.83 9.44
N VAL A 64 1.37 -16.98 9.32
CA VAL A 64 1.20 -15.83 10.19
C VAL A 64 -0.18 -15.89 10.81
N ARG A 65 -0.23 -15.74 12.13
CA ARG A 65 -1.48 -15.63 12.91
C ARG A 65 -1.63 -14.19 13.36
N VAL A 66 -2.78 -13.58 13.09
CA VAL A 66 -3.05 -12.18 13.41
C VAL A 66 -4.24 -12.10 14.35
N ARG A 67 -4.13 -11.23 15.36
CA ARG A 67 -5.21 -10.72 16.19
C ARG A 67 -5.41 -9.26 15.86
N LEU A 68 -6.60 -8.91 15.41
CA LEU A 68 -7.00 -7.54 15.11
C LEU A 68 -7.88 -6.99 16.24
N VAL A 69 -7.52 -5.79 16.70
CA VAL A 69 -8.17 -5.06 17.81
C VAL A 69 -8.43 -3.63 17.30
N PRO A 70 -9.58 -3.01 17.60
CA PRO A 70 -9.78 -1.59 17.27
C PRO A 70 -8.82 -0.73 18.11
N GLY A 71 -8.10 0.21 17.49
CA GLY A 71 -6.99 0.89 18.14
C GLY A 71 -6.40 2.05 17.33
N THR A 72 -5.11 2.33 17.50
CA THR A 72 -4.42 3.54 16.99
C THR A 72 -3.60 3.31 15.71
N GLY A 73 -3.62 2.11 15.13
CA GLY A 73 -2.83 1.79 13.93
C GLY A 73 -1.46 1.17 14.22
N GLN A 74 -1.23 0.68 15.44
CA GLN A 74 0.05 0.13 15.86
C GLN A 74 0.24 -1.31 15.36
N PHE A 75 1.47 -1.62 14.94
CA PHE A 75 1.87 -2.94 14.47
C PHE A 75 2.83 -3.59 15.47
N HIS A 76 2.39 -4.67 16.10
CA HIS A 76 3.19 -5.48 17.00
C HIS A 76 3.49 -6.84 16.37
N LEU A 77 4.73 -7.04 15.96
CA LEU A 77 5.24 -8.27 15.34
C LEU A 77 6.17 -8.99 16.32
N ASP A 78 5.64 -10.00 17.03
CA ASP A 78 6.37 -10.73 18.08
C ASP A 78 7.11 -9.80 19.08
N GLY A 79 6.45 -8.71 19.48
CA GLY A 79 6.98 -7.71 20.42
C GLY A 79 7.88 -6.63 19.79
N ARG A 80 8.05 -6.62 18.46
CA ARG A 80 8.83 -5.59 17.73
C ARG A 80 7.92 -4.72 16.87
N SER A 81 8.37 -3.52 16.54
CA SER A 81 7.69 -2.65 15.58
C SER A 81 7.85 -3.14 14.14
N LEU A 82 6.96 -2.68 13.25
CA LEU A 82 6.99 -3.01 11.82
C LEU A 82 8.35 -2.71 11.17
N GLU A 83 8.94 -1.57 11.50
CA GLU A 83 10.20 -1.10 10.92
C GLU A 83 11.40 -1.90 11.43
N ALA A 84 11.39 -2.29 12.70
CA ALA A 84 12.45 -3.11 13.29
C ALA A 84 12.44 -4.55 12.74
N TYR A 85 11.26 -5.12 12.48
CA TYR A 85 11.16 -6.49 11.95
C TYR A 85 11.37 -6.54 10.44
N PHE A 86 10.82 -5.57 9.69
CA PHE A 86 10.98 -5.47 8.24
C PHE A 86 11.72 -4.17 7.87
N PRO A 87 13.06 -4.19 7.76
CA PRO A 87 13.82 -3.01 7.35
C PRO A 87 13.49 -2.51 5.93
N ASN A 88 13.02 -3.41 5.05
CA ASN A 88 12.70 -3.07 3.67
C ASN A 88 11.31 -2.43 3.55
N LYS A 89 11.27 -1.19 3.02
CA LYS A 89 10.03 -0.43 2.77
C LYS A 89 9.02 -1.14 1.87
N VAL A 90 9.47 -1.96 0.92
CA VAL A 90 8.58 -2.72 0.03
C VAL A 90 7.73 -3.71 0.84
N HIS A 91 8.30 -4.35 1.86
CA HIS A 91 7.55 -5.28 2.71
C HIS A 91 6.54 -4.53 3.60
N GLN A 92 6.92 -3.37 4.13
CA GLN A 92 6.03 -2.52 4.92
C GLN A 92 4.83 -2.04 4.10
N GLN A 93 5.06 -1.57 2.87
CA GLN A 93 4.00 -1.14 1.95
C GLN A 93 3.04 -2.28 1.60
N LEU A 94 3.57 -3.48 1.33
CA LEU A 94 2.74 -4.66 1.05
C LEU A 94 1.83 -5.02 2.23
N ILE A 95 2.29 -4.84 3.46
CA ILE A 95 1.52 -5.10 4.68
C ILE A 95 0.44 -4.04 4.87
N LYS A 96 0.76 -2.76 4.60
CA LYS A 96 -0.18 -1.63 4.72
C LYS A 96 -1.22 -1.54 3.60
N ALA A 97 -0.93 -2.07 2.41
CA ALA A 97 -1.79 -2.00 1.22
C ALA A 97 -3.29 -2.33 1.45
N PRO A 98 -3.68 -3.43 2.14
CA PRO A 98 -5.10 -3.72 2.38
C PRO A 98 -5.77 -2.70 3.31
N LEU A 99 -5.03 -2.08 4.23
CA LEU A 99 -5.57 -1.05 5.15
C LEU A 99 -5.72 0.29 4.43
N VAL A 100 -4.78 0.63 3.55
CA VAL A 100 -4.83 1.83 2.72
C VAL A 100 -6.01 1.75 1.75
N LEU A 101 -6.25 0.58 1.15
CA LEU A 101 -7.37 0.42 0.21
C LEU A 101 -8.75 0.66 0.84
N VAL A 102 -8.88 0.38 2.14
CA VAL A 102 -10.13 0.51 2.90
C VAL A 102 -10.10 1.80 3.76
N ASP A 103 -9.03 2.59 3.67
CA ASP A 103 -8.74 3.77 4.51
C ASP A 103 -8.94 3.52 6.02
N ARG A 104 -8.47 2.37 6.51
CA ARG A 104 -8.56 1.96 7.93
C ARG A 104 -7.17 1.81 8.57
N VAL A 105 -6.24 2.70 8.22
CA VAL A 105 -4.84 2.60 8.68
C VAL A 105 -4.71 2.90 10.18
N GLU A 106 -5.48 3.88 10.67
CA GLU A 106 -5.35 4.41 12.03
C GLU A 106 -6.36 3.84 13.03
N SER A 107 -7.29 2.98 12.57
CA SER A 107 -8.41 2.49 13.37
C SER A 107 -8.20 1.12 13.99
N VAL A 108 -7.13 0.41 13.62
CA VAL A 108 -6.90 -0.98 14.04
C VAL A 108 -5.46 -1.21 14.48
N ASP A 109 -5.31 -1.84 15.65
CA ASP A 109 -4.04 -2.37 16.11
C ASP A 109 -3.91 -3.85 15.70
N ILE A 110 -2.70 -4.21 15.27
CA ILE A 110 -2.42 -5.51 14.68
C ILE A 110 -1.35 -6.20 15.51
N PHE A 111 -1.73 -7.32 16.14
CA PHE A 111 -0.82 -8.22 16.83
C PHE A 111 -0.60 -9.46 15.97
N ALA A 112 0.64 -9.70 15.56
CA ALA A 112 0.96 -10.83 14.72
C ALA A 112 2.05 -11.72 15.32
N HIS A 113 1.84 -13.03 15.14
CA HIS A 113 2.83 -14.07 15.38
C HIS A 113 3.27 -14.65 14.04
N LEU A 114 4.57 -14.62 13.78
CA LEU A 114 5.14 -15.01 12.49
C LEU A 114 6.00 -16.27 12.62
N ASP A 115 5.58 -17.34 11.96
CA ASP A 115 6.26 -18.62 11.99
C ASP A 115 6.72 -19.07 10.58
N GLY A 116 7.95 -19.53 10.48
CA GLY A 116 8.50 -20.17 9.27
C GLY A 116 8.77 -19.24 8.08
N GLY A 117 9.32 -19.83 7.02
CA GLY A 117 9.68 -19.13 5.79
C GLY A 117 10.79 -18.08 5.97
N GLY A 118 10.60 -16.92 5.34
CA GLY A 118 11.52 -15.77 5.43
C GLY A 118 10.76 -14.45 5.21
N PRO A 119 11.43 -13.28 5.27
CA PRO A 119 10.77 -11.99 5.44
C PRO A 119 9.78 -11.64 4.32
N SER A 120 10.14 -11.93 3.06
CA SER A 120 9.22 -11.73 1.92
C SER A 120 7.99 -12.64 2.00
N GLY A 121 8.17 -13.90 2.43
CA GLY A 121 7.07 -14.85 2.60
C GLY A 121 6.13 -14.40 3.72
N GLN A 122 6.71 -14.02 4.86
CA GLN A 122 6.00 -13.52 6.04
C GLN A 122 5.22 -12.24 5.75
N ALA A 123 5.81 -11.25 5.07
CA ALA A 123 5.10 -10.01 4.70
C ALA A 123 3.87 -10.27 3.82
N GLY A 124 3.98 -11.18 2.85
CA GLY A 124 2.84 -11.57 2.00
C GLY A 124 1.79 -12.41 2.75
N ALA A 125 2.20 -13.20 3.74
CA ALA A 125 1.29 -13.92 4.61
C ALA A 125 0.53 -12.96 5.55
N LEU A 126 1.22 -11.99 6.16
CA LEU A 126 0.64 -10.90 6.96
C LEU A 126 -0.43 -10.14 6.18
N ARG A 127 -0.11 -9.71 4.95
CA ARG A 127 -1.07 -9.03 4.07
C ARG A 127 -2.36 -9.82 3.89
N LEU A 128 -2.26 -11.14 3.65
CA LEU A 128 -3.42 -12.00 3.49
C LEU A 128 -4.21 -12.16 4.81
N ALA A 129 -3.53 -12.22 5.94
CA ALA A 129 -4.17 -12.31 7.25
C ALA A 129 -4.96 -11.03 7.58
N ILE A 130 -4.38 -9.86 7.32
CA ILE A 130 -5.04 -8.55 7.51
C ILE A 130 -6.26 -8.42 6.61
N ALA A 131 -6.13 -8.73 5.31
CA ALA A 131 -7.25 -8.69 4.39
C ALA A 131 -8.41 -9.62 4.80
N ARG A 132 -8.11 -10.78 5.39
CA ARG A 132 -9.12 -11.68 5.96
C ARG A 132 -9.76 -11.11 7.23
N ALA A 133 -8.99 -10.42 8.07
CA ALA A 133 -9.50 -9.80 9.28
C ALA A 133 -10.47 -8.67 8.94
N LEU A 134 -10.14 -7.84 7.95
CA LEU A 134 -11.01 -6.76 7.47
C LEU A 134 -12.37 -7.26 6.95
N ILE A 135 -12.42 -8.43 6.30
CA ILE A 135 -13.70 -9.02 5.85
C ILE A 135 -14.59 -9.43 7.04
N ILE A 136 -13.98 -9.87 8.14
CA ILE A 136 -14.73 -10.24 9.35
C ILE A 136 -15.24 -8.98 10.05
N VAL A 137 -14.46 -7.90 10.00
CA VAL A 137 -14.88 -6.58 10.49
C VAL A 137 -16.07 -6.06 9.69
N GLN A 138 -15.91 -5.94 8.37
CA GLN A 138 -16.96 -5.45 7.48
C GLN A 138 -17.00 -6.32 6.20
N PRO A 139 -18.08 -7.06 5.95
CA PRO A 139 -18.17 -7.93 4.80
C PRO A 139 -18.29 -7.16 3.46
N GLU A 140 -18.66 -5.88 3.51
CA GLU A 140 -18.79 -4.98 2.36
C GLU A 140 -17.45 -4.62 1.69
N ASP A 141 -16.33 -4.71 2.44
CA ASP A 141 -14.99 -4.43 1.91
C ASP A 141 -14.47 -5.57 1.01
N ARG A 142 -15.14 -6.73 1.03
CA ARG A 142 -14.76 -7.93 0.27
C ARG A 142 -14.65 -7.72 -1.25
N PRO A 143 -15.62 -7.12 -1.97
CA PRO A 143 -15.50 -6.84 -3.40
C PRO A 143 -14.26 -6.00 -3.75
N ALA A 144 -13.98 -4.95 -2.99
CA ALA A 144 -12.83 -4.08 -3.21
C ALA A 144 -11.50 -4.85 -3.00
N LEU A 145 -11.38 -5.58 -1.89
CA LEU A 145 -10.22 -6.42 -1.59
C LEU A 145 -10.01 -7.57 -2.59
N LYS A 146 -11.11 -8.12 -3.13
CA LYS A 146 -11.06 -9.17 -4.16
C LYS A 146 -10.58 -8.60 -5.50
N LYS A 147 -11.07 -7.43 -5.90
CA LYS A 147 -10.67 -6.75 -7.14
C LYS A 147 -9.18 -6.38 -7.11
N ALA A 148 -8.66 -5.96 -5.95
CA ALA A 148 -7.22 -5.70 -5.75
C ALA A 148 -6.35 -6.97 -5.60
N GLY A 149 -6.95 -8.16 -5.52
CA GLY A 149 -6.21 -9.42 -5.46
C GLY A 149 -5.59 -9.76 -4.09
N PHE A 150 -6.05 -9.16 -2.99
CA PHE A 150 -5.49 -9.40 -1.66
C PHE A 150 -5.97 -10.68 -0.96
N LEU A 151 -7.06 -11.29 -1.47
CA LEU A 151 -7.66 -12.49 -0.88
C LEU A 151 -7.09 -13.80 -1.43
N THR A 152 -6.34 -13.73 -2.53
CA THR A 152 -5.76 -14.91 -3.17
C THR A 152 -4.52 -15.36 -2.40
N ARG A 153 -4.56 -16.60 -1.90
CA ARG A 153 -3.38 -17.24 -1.32
C ARG A 153 -2.33 -17.47 -2.41
N ASP A 154 -1.07 -17.20 -2.12
CA ASP A 154 0.08 -17.62 -2.94
C ASP A 154 0.65 -18.94 -2.38
N PRO A 155 0.26 -20.11 -2.94
CA PRO A 155 0.65 -21.43 -2.41
C PRO A 155 2.00 -21.92 -2.95
N ARG A 156 2.74 -21.11 -3.72
CA ARG A 156 3.98 -21.55 -4.38
C ARG A 156 4.99 -22.05 -3.35
N ALA A 157 5.41 -23.30 -3.47
CA ALA A 157 6.47 -23.90 -2.68
C ALA A 157 7.66 -24.29 -3.57
N ILE A 158 8.82 -24.52 -2.97
CA ILE A 158 9.99 -24.99 -3.73
C ILE A 158 9.71 -26.43 -4.18
N GLU A 159 9.76 -26.66 -5.50
CA GLU A 159 9.66 -28.01 -6.06
C GLU A 159 10.87 -28.84 -5.59
N ARG A 160 10.60 -30.06 -5.09
CA ARG A 160 11.65 -30.96 -4.63
C ARG A 160 12.67 -31.27 -5.73
N LYS A 161 13.92 -31.55 -5.34
CA LYS A 161 14.93 -32.07 -6.27
C LYS A 161 14.50 -33.46 -6.76
N LYS A 162 14.28 -33.61 -8.06
CA LYS A 162 14.02 -34.91 -8.69
C LYS A 162 15.35 -35.67 -8.89
N TYR A 163 15.27 -37.00 -8.92
CA TYR A 163 16.43 -37.86 -9.15
C TYR A 163 17.06 -37.56 -10.53
N GLY A 164 18.38 -37.72 -10.64
CA GLY A 164 19.13 -37.44 -11.86
C GLY A 164 19.27 -35.96 -12.25
N LEU A 165 18.59 -35.03 -11.57
CA LEU A 165 18.69 -33.59 -11.84
C LEU A 165 19.60 -32.87 -10.82
N LYS A 166 20.24 -31.78 -11.26
CA LYS A 166 21.10 -30.93 -10.41
C LYS A 166 20.26 -30.05 -9.46
N LYS A 167 19.08 -29.59 -9.89
CA LYS A 167 18.07 -28.85 -9.11
C LYS A 167 16.68 -29.39 -9.48
N ALA A 168 15.59 -28.76 -9.01
CA ALA A 168 14.21 -29.15 -9.32
C ALA A 168 13.95 -29.52 -10.80
N ARG A 169 14.47 -28.71 -11.75
CA ARG A 169 14.33 -28.95 -13.20
C ARG A 169 15.64 -28.88 -13.99
N LYS A 170 16.76 -28.52 -13.33
CA LYS A 170 18.05 -28.32 -14.01
C LYS A 170 18.67 -29.68 -14.32
N ALA A 171 18.54 -30.14 -15.56
CA ALA A 171 19.22 -31.33 -16.05
C ALA A 171 20.74 -31.07 -16.22
N PRO A 172 21.59 -32.09 -16.04
CA PRO A 172 22.94 -32.06 -16.59
C PRO A 172 22.89 -31.92 -18.12
N GLN A 173 23.97 -31.42 -18.72
CA GLN A 173 24.12 -31.42 -20.17
C GLN A 173 24.15 -32.87 -20.67
N TYR A 174 23.33 -33.17 -21.68
CA TYR A 174 23.22 -34.50 -22.27
C TYR A 174 24.02 -34.57 -23.57
N SER A 175 24.82 -35.63 -23.75
CA SER A 175 25.39 -35.99 -25.07
C SER A 175 24.54 -37.08 -25.71
N LYS A 176 24.11 -36.84 -26.96
CA LYS A 176 23.37 -37.80 -27.80
C LYS A 176 24.28 -38.73 -28.62
N ARG A 177 25.58 -38.53 -28.51
CA ARG A 177 26.64 -39.19 -29.27
C ARG A 177 27.45 -40.03 -28.32
#